data_AF-A0A7K0ZR69-F1
#
_entry.id   AF-A0A7K0ZR69-F1
#
_cell.length_a   1.000
_cell.length_b   1.000
_cell.length_c   1.000
_cell.angle_alpha   90.00
_cell.angle_beta   90.00
_cell.angle_gamma   90.00
#
_symmetry.space_group_name_H-M   'P 1'
#
loop_
_entity.id
_entity.type
_entity.pdbx_description
1 polymer ?
#
loop_
_entity_poly.entity_id
_entity_poly.type
_entity_poly.pdbx_seq_one_letter_code
_entity_poly.pdbx_strand_id
1 'polypeptide(L)'
;MSTQFCVICRYVTRRRSTIALANYSKFSLTNQSYKFVDSLDTVCADISACRTCPRLVQWREDVALEKRASFRDEEYWGKGVPGFGDKNATVWVMGLAPAAHGANRTGRMFTGDRSGDWLYRAMHRAGLATQELSIGRDDGLCLTGAWVSSAVRCAPPDNKPSIDERDACRTYLVRERELLTKVCVVVCLGNFAYEAVCKEWGVRPRPKFGHGVEATAPDGTTIICSFHPSQQNTFTGKLTESMLDAVFTRACELSSSRSD
;
A
#
# COMPACT_ATOMS: atom_id res chain seq x y z
N MET A 1 -49.98 -19.14 26.37
CA MET A 1 -48.94 -19.16 25.32
C MET A 1 -48.27 -17.79 25.29
N SER A 2 -47.03 -17.75 25.80
CA SER A 2 -45.89 -16.90 25.39
C SER A 2 -46.09 -15.40 25.09
N THR A 3 -45.65 -14.59 26.06
CA THR A 3 -44.71 -13.43 25.99
C THR A 3 -44.99 -12.28 24.98
N GLN A 4 -45.41 -11.08 25.39
CA GLN A 4 -44.71 -10.00 26.15
C GLN A 4 -43.80 -9.12 25.28
N PHE A 5 -44.21 -7.86 25.04
CA PHE A 5 -43.35 -6.67 25.02
C PHE A 5 -44.20 -5.43 25.38
N CYS A 6 -43.81 -4.76 26.47
CA CYS A 6 -44.51 -3.63 27.06
C CYS A 6 -43.85 -2.31 26.66
N VAL A 7 -44.72 -1.32 26.47
CA VAL A 7 -44.54 0.01 25.91
C VAL A 7 -44.24 1.02 27.03
N ILE A 8 -43.25 1.89 26.79
CA ILE A 8 -43.16 3.34 27.11
C ILE A 8 -43.69 3.82 28.49
N CYS A 9 -42.89 4.59 29.25
CA CYS A 9 -43.13 6.03 29.56
C CYS A 9 -42.49 6.50 30.90
N ARG A 10 -41.72 7.60 30.79
CA ARG A 10 -41.76 8.85 31.60
C ARG A 10 -41.68 8.82 33.13
N TYR A 11 -40.66 9.55 33.62
CA TYR A 11 -40.70 10.63 34.62
C TYR A 11 -41.68 10.50 35.81
N VAL A 12 -41.13 10.29 37.01
CA VAL A 12 -41.70 10.84 38.26
C VAL A 12 -40.55 11.34 39.16
N THR A 13 -40.74 12.56 39.64
CA THR A 13 -39.87 13.33 40.52
C THR A 13 -40.14 13.08 42.01
N ARG A 14 -39.07 13.20 42.81
CA ARG A 14 -39.00 13.55 44.26
C ARG A 14 -39.81 12.72 45.29
N ARG A 15 -39.07 12.09 46.21
CA ARG A 15 -39.27 12.23 47.68
C ARG A 15 -38.00 11.86 48.48
N ARG A 16 -37.70 12.69 49.47
CA ARG A 16 -36.70 12.54 50.56
C ARG A 16 -37.08 11.30 51.41
N SER A 17 -36.23 10.55 52.13
CA SER A 17 -35.15 10.95 53.06
C SER A 17 -34.31 9.72 53.49
N THR A 18 -33.00 9.95 53.69
CA THR A 18 -32.06 9.35 54.68
C THR A 18 -31.92 7.82 54.85
N ILE A 19 -30.71 7.30 54.58
CA ILE A 19 -29.85 6.54 55.54
C ILE A 19 -28.42 6.37 54.96
N ALA A 20 -27.44 6.70 55.81
CA ALA A 20 -26.04 6.27 55.90
C ALA A 20 -25.06 6.38 54.70
N LEU A 21 -24.02 7.18 54.93
CA LEU A 21 -22.71 7.13 54.29
C LEU A 21 -21.99 5.81 54.59
N ALA A 22 -21.46 5.13 53.58
CA ALA A 22 -20.33 4.22 53.73
C ALA A 22 -19.47 4.19 52.45
N ASN A 23 -18.21 4.55 52.66
CA ASN A 23 -17.09 4.57 51.73
C ASN A 23 -16.99 3.33 50.82
N TYR A 24 -16.88 3.54 49.51
CA TYR A 24 -16.02 2.71 48.65
C TYR A 24 -15.06 3.62 47.89
N SER A 25 -13.89 3.79 48.50
CA SER A 25 -12.71 4.37 47.90
C SER A 25 -12.19 3.49 46.76
N LYS A 26 -11.70 4.14 45.70
CA LYS A 26 -10.61 3.68 44.83
C LYS A 26 -10.81 2.32 44.16
N PHE A 27 -11.56 2.31 43.05
CA PHE A 27 -11.17 1.46 41.93
C PHE A 27 -10.08 2.21 41.15
N SER A 28 -8.84 1.89 41.48
CA SER A 28 -7.66 2.30 40.70
C SER A 28 -7.76 1.61 39.35
N LEU A 29 -8.27 2.31 38.34
CA LEU A 29 -8.14 1.91 36.95
C LEU A 29 -6.65 1.95 36.61
N THR A 30 -6.00 0.79 36.69
CA THR A 30 -4.67 0.57 36.15
C THR A 30 -4.69 1.02 34.70
N ASN A 31 -3.92 2.08 34.44
CA ASN A 31 -3.76 2.72 33.15
C ASN A 31 -2.91 1.79 32.26
N GLN A 32 -3.49 0.66 31.86
CA GLN A 32 -2.86 -0.26 30.93
C GLN A 32 -3.21 0.25 29.54
N SER A 33 -2.40 1.19 29.05
CA SER A 33 -2.40 1.58 27.65
C SER A 33 -2.16 0.33 26.81
N TYR A 34 -3.23 -0.27 26.29
CA TYR A 34 -3.13 -1.29 25.26
C TYR A 34 -2.39 -0.65 24.09
N LYS A 35 -1.10 -0.95 23.93
CA LYS A 35 -0.37 -0.64 22.70
C LYS A 35 -1.05 -1.47 21.63
N PHE A 36 -1.80 -0.81 20.75
CA PHE A 36 -2.31 -1.45 19.55
C PHE A 36 -1.10 -2.01 18.77
N VAL A 37 -1.03 -3.33 18.62
CA VAL A 37 -0.01 -3.99 17.81
C VAL A 37 -0.48 -3.87 16.37
N ASP A 38 0.26 -3.15 15.55
CA ASP A 38 -0.04 -3.00 14.13
C ASP A 38 0.27 -4.30 13.37
N SER A 39 -0.35 -4.47 12.21
CA SER A 39 -0.10 -5.63 11.33
C SER A 39 -0.32 -5.25 9.88
N LEU A 40 0.30 -5.96 8.94
CA LEU A 40 0.10 -5.68 7.51
C LEU A 40 -1.37 -5.81 7.12
N ASP A 41 -2.10 -6.75 7.73
CA ASP A 41 -3.53 -6.94 7.47
C ASP A 41 -4.34 -5.72 7.96
N THR A 42 -3.97 -5.14 9.11
CA THR A 42 -4.56 -3.89 9.61
C THR A 42 -4.23 -2.71 8.72
N VAL A 43 -2.98 -2.55 8.29
CA VAL A 43 -2.59 -1.48 7.35
C VAL A 43 -3.39 -1.62 6.05
N CYS A 44 -3.54 -2.84 5.52
CA CYS A 44 -4.34 -3.10 4.32
C CYS A 44 -5.81 -2.70 4.49
N ALA A 45 -6.42 -3.03 5.64
CA ALA A 45 -7.78 -2.63 5.95
C ALA A 45 -7.90 -1.09 6.03
N ASP A 46 -6.97 -0.43 6.71
CA ASP A 46 -6.98 1.04 6.87
C ASP A 46 -6.78 1.77 5.54
N ILE A 47 -5.92 1.27 4.66
CA ILE A 47 -5.73 1.81 3.31
C ILE A 47 -7.03 1.70 2.51
N SER A 48 -7.68 0.54 2.56
CA SER A 48 -8.92 0.27 1.85
C SER A 48 -10.06 1.17 2.32
N ALA A 49 -10.11 1.48 3.61
CA ALA A 49 -11.09 2.37 4.23
C ALA A 49 -10.74 3.87 4.11
N CYS A 50 -9.50 4.21 3.73
CA CYS A 50 -9.00 5.58 3.73
C CYS A 50 -9.82 6.51 2.83
N ARG A 51 -10.14 7.70 3.37
CA ARG A 51 -10.81 8.80 2.65
C ARG A 51 -10.12 10.17 2.81
N THR A 52 -8.85 10.20 3.25
CA THR A 52 -8.15 11.44 3.62
C THR A 52 -7.95 12.43 2.47
N CYS A 53 -7.91 11.98 1.22
CA CYS A 53 -7.64 12.82 0.05
C CYS A 53 -8.90 12.99 -0.82
N PRO A 54 -9.70 14.07 -0.65
CA PRO A 54 -11.01 14.19 -1.31
C PRO A 54 -10.96 14.06 -2.83
N ARG A 55 -9.95 14.67 -3.47
CA ARG A 55 -9.76 14.60 -4.94
C ARG A 55 -9.57 13.16 -5.44
N LEU A 56 -8.74 12.37 -4.74
CA LEU A 56 -8.48 10.97 -5.11
C LEU A 56 -9.66 10.07 -4.81
N VAL A 57 -10.35 10.33 -3.70
CA VAL A 57 -11.56 9.58 -3.30
C VAL A 57 -12.67 9.78 -4.32
N GLN A 58 -12.93 11.03 -4.71
CA GLN A 58 -13.91 11.34 -5.75
C GLN A 58 -13.53 10.65 -7.06
N TRP A 59 -12.30 10.86 -7.54
CA TRP A 59 -11.85 10.31 -8.81
C TRP A 59 -11.89 8.77 -8.88
N ARG A 60 -11.40 8.08 -7.85
CA ARG A 60 -11.35 6.60 -7.86
C ARG A 60 -12.76 5.99 -7.89
N GLU A 61 -13.73 6.66 -7.26
CA GLU A 61 -15.13 6.27 -7.17
C GLU A 61 -15.87 6.58 -8.47
N ASP A 62 -15.66 7.77 -9.06
CA ASP A 62 -16.22 8.15 -10.37
C ASP A 62 -15.78 7.17 -11.45
N VAL A 63 -14.49 6.85 -11.52
CA VAL A 63 -13.96 5.85 -12.47
C VAL A 63 -14.57 4.46 -12.24
N ALA A 64 -14.84 4.08 -10.99
CA ALA A 64 -15.45 2.80 -10.64
C ALA A 64 -16.93 2.72 -11.02
N LEU A 65 -17.63 3.86 -11.06
CA LEU A 65 -19.02 3.99 -11.50
C LEU A 65 -19.14 4.09 -13.02
N GLU A 66 -18.38 4.98 -13.64
CA GLU A 66 -18.41 5.22 -15.09
C GLU A 66 -17.90 4.01 -15.87
N LYS A 67 -16.77 3.45 -15.41
CA LYS A 67 -16.04 2.33 -16.01
C LYS A 67 -15.61 2.58 -17.46
N ARG A 68 -14.58 1.86 -17.90
CA ARG A 68 -14.25 1.80 -19.34
C ARG A 68 -15.18 0.82 -20.04
N ALA A 69 -15.56 1.11 -21.28
CA ALA A 69 -16.43 0.23 -22.09
C ALA A 69 -15.98 -1.25 -22.11
N SER A 70 -14.67 -1.50 -22.17
CA SER A 70 -14.09 -2.85 -22.15
C SER A 70 -14.26 -3.60 -20.82
N PHE A 71 -14.61 -2.89 -19.75
CA PHE A 71 -14.73 -3.40 -18.38
C PHE A 71 -16.09 -3.05 -17.75
N ARG A 72 -17.09 -2.73 -18.57
CA ARG A 72 -18.39 -2.19 -18.09
C ARG A 72 -19.14 -3.17 -17.17
N ASP A 73 -18.96 -4.46 -17.42
CA ASP A 73 -19.61 -5.55 -16.69
C ASP A 73 -18.80 -6.02 -15.45
N GLU A 74 -17.60 -5.46 -15.22
CA GLU A 74 -16.78 -5.80 -14.05
C GLU A 74 -17.14 -4.97 -12.83
N GLU A 75 -17.04 -5.56 -11.63
CA GLU A 75 -17.07 -4.81 -10.37
C GLU A 75 -15.68 -4.22 -10.09
N TYR A 76 -15.61 -2.90 -9.93
CA TYR A 76 -14.36 -2.20 -9.64
C TYR A 76 -14.11 -2.14 -8.13
N TRP A 77 -12.83 -2.20 -7.75
CA TRP A 77 -12.40 -2.00 -6.37
C TRP A 77 -12.76 -0.62 -5.80
N GLY A 78 -12.48 0.47 -6.54
CA GLY A 78 -12.94 1.84 -6.21
C GLY A 78 -12.47 2.39 -4.85
N LYS A 79 -11.44 1.80 -4.25
CA LYS A 79 -10.93 2.11 -2.91
C LYS A 79 -9.41 2.33 -2.93
N GLY A 80 -8.83 2.68 -1.78
CA GLY A 80 -7.39 2.64 -1.62
C GLY A 80 -6.89 1.21 -1.86
N VAL A 81 -5.84 1.06 -2.64
CA VAL A 81 -5.24 -0.24 -2.97
C VAL A 81 -4.12 -0.51 -1.97
N PRO A 82 -4.17 -1.61 -1.21
CA PRO A 82 -3.09 -2.01 -0.31
C PRO A 82 -1.85 -2.54 -1.05
N GLY A 83 -0.73 -2.64 -0.33
CA GLY A 83 0.40 -3.45 -0.81
C GLY A 83 0.04 -4.93 -0.87
N PHE A 84 0.83 -5.70 -1.63
CA PHE A 84 0.62 -7.13 -1.84
C PHE A 84 1.95 -7.86 -1.92
N GLY A 85 2.05 -9.04 -1.29
CA GLY A 85 3.19 -9.94 -1.44
C GLY A 85 3.54 -10.70 -0.16
N ASP A 86 4.81 -11.07 -0.06
CA ASP A 86 5.37 -11.82 1.07
C ASP A 86 5.57 -10.91 2.29
N LYS A 87 5.04 -11.31 3.45
CA LYS A 87 5.25 -10.59 4.73
C LYS A 87 6.71 -10.64 5.20
N ASN A 88 7.50 -11.58 4.68
CA ASN A 88 8.94 -11.73 4.91
C ASN A 88 9.79 -11.16 3.77
N ALA A 89 9.25 -10.28 2.93
CA ALA A 89 9.95 -9.74 1.78
C ALA A 89 11.32 -9.14 2.14
N THR A 90 12.31 -9.44 1.30
CA THR A 90 13.64 -8.81 1.32
C THR A 90 13.76 -7.72 0.26
N VAL A 91 12.95 -7.81 -0.81
CA VAL A 91 12.82 -6.83 -1.89
C VAL A 91 11.46 -6.14 -1.81
N TRP A 92 11.44 -4.81 -1.77
CA TRP A 92 10.21 -4.02 -1.82
C TRP A 92 10.15 -3.19 -3.10
N VAL A 93 9.15 -3.46 -3.95
CA VAL A 93 8.87 -2.65 -5.14
C VAL A 93 7.94 -1.49 -4.78
N MET A 94 8.39 -0.27 -5.10
CA MET A 94 7.65 0.97 -4.86
C MET A 94 7.25 1.65 -6.18
N GLY A 95 5.95 1.71 -6.42
CA GLY A 95 5.32 2.41 -7.52
C GLY A 95 4.96 3.87 -7.24
N LEU A 96 4.41 4.52 -8.29
CA LEU A 96 3.81 5.86 -8.18
C LEU A 96 2.45 5.81 -7.46
N ALA A 97 1.45 5.25 -8.12
CA ALA A 97 0.07 5.13 -7.65
C ALA A 97 -0.71 4.12 -8.52
N PRO A 98 -1.89 3.61 -8.08
CA PRO A 98 -2.79 2.79 -8.88
C PRO A 98 -3.22 3.46 -10.20
N ALA A 99 -3.29 2.69 -11.28
CA ALA A 99 -3.95 3.14 -12.50
C ALA A 99 -5.48 3.07 -12.38
N ALA A 100 -6.17 4.00 -13.04
CA ALA A 100 -7.64 4.13 -13.02
C ALA A 100 -8.39 2.84 -13.41
N HIS A 101 -7.90 2.11 -14.42
CA HIS A 101 -8.49 0.84 -14.89
C HIS A 101 -7.58 -0.38 -14.67
N GLY A 102 -6.52 -0.22 -13.88
CA GLY A 102 -5.64 -1.31 -13.43
C GLY A 102 -5.98 -1.64 -11.98
N ALA A 103 -5.08 -1.31 -11.08
CA ALA A 103 -5.25 -1.57 -9.64
C ALA A 103 -6.51 -0.95 -9.00
N ASN A 104 -7.03 0.18 -9.49
CA ASN A 104 -8.32 0.72 -9.00
C ASN A 104 -9.55 -0.11 -9.44
N ARG A 105 -9.40 -0.90 -10.51
CA ARG A 105 -10.40 -1.89 -10.92
C ARG A 105 -10.19 -3.20 -10.16
N THR A 106 -8.96 -3.72 -10.16
CA THR A 106 -8.66 -5.08 -9.70
C THR A 106 -8.45 -5.22 -8.19
N GLY A 107 -8.13 -4.12 -7.50
CA GLY A 107 -7.84 -4.11 -6.06
C GLY A 107 -6.47 -4.66 -5.67
N ARG A 108 -5.59 -4.96 -6.63
CA ARG A 108 -4.20 -5.39 -6.40
C ARG A 108 -3.23 -4.48 -7.13
N MET A 109 -2.14 -4.10 -6.46
CA MET A 109 -1.13 -3.20 -7.03
C MET A 109 -0.58 -3.77 -8.34
N PHE A 110 -0.45 -2.91 -9.36
CA PHE A 110 0.08 -3.29 -10.67
C PHE A 110 -0.67 -4.46 -11.35
N THR A 111 -1.96 -4.65 -11.10
CA THR A 111 -2.76 -5.73 -11.70
C THR A 111 -3.79 -5.18 -12.69
N GLY A 112 -3.88 -5.80 -13.87
CA GLY A 112 -4.89 -5.47 -14.87
C GLY A 112 -4.57 -4.25 -15.76
N ASP A 113 -3.30 -3.87 -15.85
CA ASP A 113 -2.81 -2.86 -16.81
C ASP A 113 -1.43 -3.25 -17.37
N ARG A 114 -1.02 -2.55 -18.44
CA ARG A 114 0.22 -2.88 -19.17
C ARG A 114 1.49 -2.63 -18.38
N SER A 115 1.46 -1.73 -17.39
CA SER A 115 2.61 -1.52 -16.51
C SER A 115 2.80 -2.70 -15.58
N GLY A 116 1.69 -3.27 -15.10
CA GLY A 116 1.62 -4.54 -14.42
C GLY A 116 2.21 -5.70 -15.20
N ASP A 117 1.80 -5.85 -16.47
CA ASP A 117 2.29 -6.93 -17.34
C ASP A 117 3.81 -6.91 -17.49
N TRP A 118 4.42 -5.72 -17.54
CA TRP A 118 5.87 -5.59 -17.59
C TRP A 118 6.54 -5.92 -16.25
N LEU A 119 5.98 -5.40 -15.16
CA LEU A 119 6.50 -5.63 -13.81
C LEU A 119 6.49 -7.13 -13.46
N TYR A 120 5.32 -7.78 -13.57
CA TYR A 120 5.18 -9.17 -13.12
C TYR A 120 5.92 -10.16 -14.01
N ARG A 121 6.04 -9.91 -15.32
CA ARG A 121 6.92 -10.72 -16.19
C ARG A 121 8.39 -10.63 -15.76
N ALA A 122 8.90 -9.44 -15.43
CA ALA A 122 10.26 -9.27 -14.94
C ALA A 122 10.47 -9.91 -13.56
N MET A 123 9.53 -9.73 -12.64
CA MET A 123 9.57 -10.35 -11.31
C MET A 123 9.50 -11.89 -11.38
N HIS A 124 8.70 -12.44 -12.29
CA HIS A 124 8.63 -13.89 -12.51
C HIS A 124 9.97 -14.44 -13.03
N ARG A 125 10.58 -13.78 -14.02
CA ARG A 125 11.93 -14.15 -14.51
C ARG A 125 13.00 -14.09 -13.41
N ALA A 126 12.87 -13.15 -12.48
CA ALA A 126 13.76 -13.02 -11.32
C ALA A 126 13.44 -14.00 -10.17
N GLY A 127 12.38 -14.82 -10.30
CA GLY A 127 11.95 -15.78 -9.27
C GLY A 127 11.18 -15.18 -8.09
N LEU A 128 10.75 -13.91 -8.18
CA LEU A 128 10.02 -13.20 -7.13
C LEU A 128 8.50 -13.38 -7.21
N ALA A 129 7.99 -13.90 -8.32
CA ALA A 129 6.57 -14.13 -8.58
C ALA A 129 6.34 -15.55 -9.10
N THR A 130 5.21 -16.18 -8.74
CA THR A 130 4.87 -17.56 -9.17
C THR A 130 4.39 -17.67 -10.62
N GLN A 131 3.95 -16.56 -11.20
CA GLN A 131 3.49 -16.49 -12.58
C GLN A 131 3.78 -15.12 -13.17
N GLU A 132 3.80 -15.06 -14.50
CA GLU A 132 4.18 -13.86 -15.24
C GLU A 132 3.04 -12.84 -15.39
N LEU A 133 1.79 -13.29 -15.27
CA LEU A 133 0.60 -12.47 -15.44
C LEU A 133 -0.10 -12.16 -14.11
N SER A 134 -0.66 -10.96 -14.06
CA SER A 134 -1.43 -10.45 -12.93
C SER A 134 -2.75 -9.88 -13.47
N ILE A 135 -3.75 -10.75 -13.56
CA ILE A 135 -5.02 -10.50 -14.24
C ILE A 135 -6.04 -9.90 -13.25
N GLY A 136 -6.14 -10.48 -12.06
CA GLY A 136 -7.09 -10.07 -11.02
C GLY A 136 -6.63 -10.57 -9.65
N ARG A 137 -7.19 -10.00 -8.57
CA ARG A 137 -6.70 -10.29 -7.20
C ARG A 137 -6.75 -11.78 -6.80
N ASP A 138 -7.67 -12.55 -7.39
CA ASP A 138 -7.96 -13.95 -7.06
C ASP A 138 -7.34 -14.95 -8.06
N ASP A 139 -6.39 -14.50 -8.91
CA ASP A 139 -5.78 -15.31 -9.98
C ASP A 139 -4.65 -16.26 -9.54
N GLY A 140 -4.43 -16.42 -8.23
CA GLY A 140 -3.42 -17.32 -7.68
C GLY A 140 -1.97 -16.83 -7.78
N LEU A 141 -1.71 -15.60 -8.26
CA LEU A 141 -0.39 -14.99 -8.19
C LEU A 141 0.06 -14.90 -6.72
N CYS A 142 1.27 -15.38 -6.44
CA CYS A 142 1.94 -15.25 -5.16
C CYS A 142 3.31 -14.62 -5.38
N LEU A 143 3.78 -13.83 -4.42
CA LEU A 143 5.14 -13.30 -4.39
C LEU A 143 5.94 -13.99 -3.30
N THR A 144 7.20 -14.28 -3.59
CA THR A 144 8.15 -14.90 -2.65
C THR A 144 9.32 -13.94 -2.49
N GLY A 145 9.63 -13.52 -1.27
CA GLY A 145 10.70 -12.57 -1.01
C GLY A 145 10.44 -11.14 -1.50
N ALA A 146 9.25 -10.85 -2.04
CA ALA A 146 8.90 -9.53 -2.56
C ALA A 146 7.57 -8.99 -2.01
N TRP A 147 7.53 -7.67 -1.79
CA TRP A 147 6.33 -6.89 -1.50
C TRP A 147 6.18 -5.77 -2.54
N VAL A 148 4.98 -5.57 -3.07
CA VAL A 148 4.69 -4.56 -4.10
C VAL A 148 3.70 -3.54 -3.53
N SER A 149 4.06 -2.26 -3.59
CA SER A 149 3.23 -1.15 -3.10
C SER A 149 3.42 0.11 -3.96
N SER A 150 2.84 1.23 -3.53
CA SER A 150 3.02 2.54 -4.18
C SER A 150 3.05 3.70 -3.19
N ALA A 151 3.66 4.82 -3.61
CA ALA A 151 3.78 6.02 -2.78
C ALA A 151 2.41 6.65 -2.48
N VAL A 152 1.45 6.55 -3.40
CA VAL A 152 0.06 6.98 -3.21
C VAL A 152 -0.89 5.83 -3.46
N ARG A 153 -1.80 5.54 -2.52
CA ARG A 153 -2.62 4.31 -2.53
C ARG A 153 -3.93 4.42 -3.30
N CYS A 154 -4.29 5.58 -3.82
CA CYS A 154 -5.51 5.79 -4.61
C CYS A 154 -5.15 6.19 -6.03
N ALA A 155 -5.99 5.81 -7.00
CA ALA A 155 -5.80 6.27 -8.38
C ALA A 155 -5.93 7.80 -8.45
N PRO A 156 -4.92 8.52 -8.99
CA PRO A 156 -5.03 9.93 -9.26
C PRO A 156 -5.47 10.20 -10.71
N PRO A 157 -6.23 11.30 -10.95
CA PRO A 157 -6.43 11.83 -12.29
C PRO A 157 -5.11 11.95 -13.05
N ASP A 158 -5.12 11.57 -14.34
CA ASP A 158 -3.96 11.59 -15.25
C ASP A 158 -2.72 10.82 -14.77
N ASN A 159 -2.87 9.93 -13.78
CA ASN A 159 -1.76 9.30 -13.06
C ASN A 159 -0.79 10.33 -12.45
N LYS A 160 -1.32 11.46 -11.96
CA LYS A 160 -0.55 12.56 -11.35
C LYS A 160 -1.04 12.85 -9.93
N PRO A 161 -0.48 12.16 -8.91
CA PRO A 161 -0.70 12.56 -7.53
C PRO A 161 0.08 13.85 -7.22
N SER A 162 -0.48 14.65 -6.32
CA SER A 162 0.19 15.82 -5.75
C SER A 162 1.19 15.42 -4.65
N ILE A 163 2.03 16.38 -4.27
CA ILE A 163 2.95 16.23 -3.13
C ILE A 163 2.16 16.06 -1.81
N ASP A 164 1.06 16.79 -1.64
CA ASP A 164 0.23 16.71 -0.43
C ASP A 164 -0.43 15.33 -0.31
N GLU A 165 -0.91 14.77 -1.42
CA GLU A 165 -1.48 13.41 -1.44
C GLU A 165 -0.43 12.33 -1.13
N ARG A 166 0.82 12.52 -1.61
CA ARG A 166 1.95 11.66 -1.23
C ARG A 166 2.24 11.76 0.26
N ASP A 167 2.35 12.97 0.77
CA ASP A 167 2.69 13.21 2.17
C ASP A 167 1.56 12.73 3.11
N ALA A 168 0.30 12.80 2.68
CA ALA A 168 -0.83 12.17 3.37
C ALA A 168 -0.76 10.63 3.34
N CYS A 169 -0.42 10.02 2.20
CA CYS A 169 -0.24 8.57 2.09
C CYS A 169 1.00 8.04 2.81
N ARG A 170 1.97 8.91 3.15
CA ARG A 170 3.21 8.53 3.85
C ARG A 170 2.95 7.76 5.13
N THR A 171 1.84 8.02 5.83
CA THR A 171 1.50 7.29 7.06
C THR A 171 1.46 5.77 6.86
N TYR A 172 1.03 5.30 5.69
CA TYR A 172 0.99 3.86 5.38
C TYR A 172 2.36 3.32 4.96
N LEU A 173 3.17 4.13 4.28
CA LEU A 173 4.54 3.77 3.94
C LEU A 173 5.39 3.54 5.21
N VAL A 174 5.26 4.42 6.21
CA VAL A 174 5.93 4.28 7.51
C VAL A 174 5.53 2.97 8.18
N ARG A 175 4.22 2.72 8.30
CA ARG A 175 3.68 1.52 8.95
C ARG A 175 4.11 0.23 8.23
N GLU A 176 4.04 0.19 6.90
CA GLU A 176 4.53 -0.96 6.12
C GLU A 176 6.03 -1.19 6.33
N ARG A 177 6.84 -0.13 6.39
CA ARG A 177 8.29 -0.24 6.64
C ARG A 177 8.62 -0.78 8.02
N GLU A 178 7.89 -0.35 9.04
CA GLU A 178 8.07 -0.86 10.40
C GLU A 178 7.72 -2.36 10.50
N LEU A 179 6.79 -2.84 9.68
CA LEU A 179 6.30 -4.22 9.69
C LEU A 179 7.11 -5.15 8.76
N LEU A 180 7.63 -4.65 7.64
CA LEU A 180 8.43 -5.40 6.68
C LEU A 180 9.92 -5.44 7.10
N THR A 181 10.19 -6.04 8.25
CA THR A 181 11.48 -5.95 8.95
C THR A 181 12.66 -6.61 8.23
N LYS A 182 12.41 -7.43 7.21
CA LYS A 182 13.44 -8.12 6.42
C LYS A 182 13.84 -7.38 5.14
N VAL A 183 13.16 -6.27 4.82
CA VAL A 183 13.46 -5.52 3.59
C VAL A 183 14.86 -4.93 3.68
N CYS A 184 15.70 -5.32 2.73
CA CYS A 184 17.05 -4.81 2.58
C CYS A 184 17.28 -4.16 1.22
N VAL A 185 16.35 -4.33 0.27
CA VAL A 185 16.38 -3.68 -1.05
C VAL A 185 15.02 -3.04 -1.37
N VAL A 186 15.01 -1.80 -1.85
CA VAL A 186 13.81 -1.11 -2.34
C VAL A 186 13.97 -0.73 -3.82
N VAL A 187 13.15 -1.28 -4.70
CA VAL A 187 13.13 -0.95 -6.14
C VAL A 187 12.11 0.16 -6.40
N CYS A 188 12.58 1.35 -6.75
CA CYS A 188 11.75 2.52 -7.02
C CYS A 188 11.44 2.66 -8.51
N LEU A 189 10.16 2.55 -8.88
CA LEU A 189 9.68 2.70 -10.25
C LEU A 189 9.32 4.17 -10.53
N GLY A 190 10.30 4.94 -11.01
CA GLY A 190 10.18 6.36 -11.33
C GLY A 190 10.63 7.32 -10.21
N ASN A 191 10.91 8.57 -10.58
CA ASN A 191 11.45 9.57 -9.64
C ASN A 191 10.51 9.89 -8.46
N PHE A 192 9.20 9.83 -8.66
CA PHE A 192 8.24 10.13 -7.59
C PHE A 192 8.29 9.09 -6.47
N ALA A 193 8.35 7.80 -6.83
CA ALA A 193 8.54 6.71 -5.88
C ALA A 193 9.89 6.85 -5.17
N TYR A 194 10.95 7.13 -5.94
CA TYR A 194 12.28 7.36 -5.41
C TYR A 194 12.35 8.52 -4.39
N GLU A 195 11.66 9.63 -4.66
CA GLU A 195 11.57 10.75 -3.74
C GLU A 195 10.84 10.39 -2.44
N ALA A 196 9.72 9.66 -2.53
CA ALA A 196 8.98 9.18 -1.37
C ALA A 196 9.85 8.26 -0.50
N VAL A 197 10.54 7.30 -1.13
CA VAL A 197 11.41 6.34 -0.45
C VAL A 197 12.62 7.03 0.16
N CYS A 198 13.35 7.88 -0.57
CA CYS A 198 14.51 8.58 0.01
C CYS A 198 14.13 9.51 1.15
N LYS A 199 12.96 10.17 1.09
CA LYS A 199 12.45 10.99 2.19
C LYS A 199 12.19 10.14 3.43
N GLU A 200 11.57 8.97 3.25
CA GLU A 200 11.26 8.04 4.33
C GLU A 200 12.53 7.40 4.92
N TRP A 201 13.44 6.91 4.07
CA TRP A 201 14.69 6.28 4.49
C TRP A 201 15.78 7.27 4.90
N GLY A 202 15.56 8.58 4.80
CA GLY A 202 16.53 9.59 5.24
C GLY A 202 17.80 9.67 4.39
N VAL A 203 17.75 9.27 3.11
CA VAL A 203 18.91 9.31 2.20
C VAL A 203 19.31 10.77 1.91
N ARG A 204 20.50 11.19 2.37
CA ARG A 204 21.05 12.53 2.14
C ARG A 204 22.58 12.52 1.96
N PRO A 205 23.15 13.25 0.96
CA PRO A 205 22.43 13.84 -0.17
C PRO A 205 21.80 12.76 -1.05
N ARG A 206 20.57 13.00 -1.55
CA ARG A 206 19.89 12.07 -2.46
C ARG A 206 20.53 12.13 -3.85
N PRO A 207 21.04 11.02 -4.41
CA PRO A 207 21.51 10.98 -5.79
C PRO A 207 20.45 11.44 -6.80
N LYS A 208 20.88 11.97 -7.94
CA LYS A 208 19.95 12.31 -9.02
C LYS A 208 19.33 11.01 -9.56
N PHE A 209 18.01 11.00 -9.74
CA PHE A 209 17.31 9.85 -10.31
C PHE A 209 17.80 9.51 -11.72
N GLY A 210 18.04 8.24 -11.95
CA GLY A 210 18.35 7.63 -13.25
C GLY A 210 18.09 6.12 -13.17
N HIS A 211 17.83 5.48 -14.30
CA HIS A 211 17.68 4.02 -14.30
C HIS A 211 19.00 3.34 -13.92
N GLY A 212 18.94 2.34 -13.03
CA GLY A 212 20.10 1.66 -12.47
C GLY A 212 20.83 2.42 -11.36
N VAL A 213 20.39 3.64 -11.01
CA VAL A 213 21.01 4.38 -9.89
C VAL A 213 20.71 3.68 -8.57
N GLU A 214 21.76 3.36 -7.82
CA GLU A 214 21.67 2.84 -6.47
C GLU A 214 21.97 3.94 -5.45
N ALA A 215 21.30 3.88 -4.29
CA ALA A 215 21.60 4.70 -3.12
C ALA A 215 21.51 3.83 -1.87
N THR A 216 22.38 4.09 -0.88
CA THR A 216 22.34 3.38 0.40
C THR A 216 21.71 4.29 1.46
N ALA A 217 20.71 3.77 2.15
CA ALA A 217 20.10 4.44 3.30
C ALA A 217 20.94 4.27 4.58
N PRO A 218 20.73 5.11 5.62
CA PRO A 218 21.49 5.02 6.88
C PRO A 218 21.32 3.69 7.63
N ASP A 219 20.19 3.02 7.48
CA ASP A 219 19.93 1.67 8.01
C ASP A 219 20.55 0.55 7.14
N GLY A 220 21.26 0.94 6.07
CA GLY A 220 21.90 0.04 5.13
C GLY A 220 20.98 -0.45 4.01
N THR A 221 19.68 -0.15 3.98
CA THR A 221 18.81 -0.57 2.87
C THR A 221 19.34 0.00 1.54
N THR A 222 19.45 -0.85 0.51
CA THR A 222 19.81 -0.39 -0.84
C THR A 222 18.56 0.02 -1.61
N ILE A 223 18.55 1.22 -2.16
CA ILE A 223 17.46 1.76 -2.98
C ILE A 223 17.92 1.76 -4.43
N ILE A 224 17.24 1.01 -5.29
CA ILE A 224 17.55 0.89 -6.72
C ILE A 224 16.49 1.66 -7.51
N CYS A 225 16.92 2.50 -8.44
CA CYS A 225 16.04 3.25 -9.32
C CYS A 225 15.80 2.51 -10.63
N SER A 226 14.56 2.52 -11.10
CA SER A 226 14.22 2.15 -12.47
C SER A 226 13.29 3.17 -13.09
N PHE A 227 13.35 3.35 -14.41
CA PHE A 227 12.26 4.01 -15.11
C PHE A 227 10.97 3.22 -14.89
N HIS A 228 9.86 3.92 -14.72
CA HIS A 228 8.56 3.28 -14.58
C HIS A 228 8.21 2.52 -15.87
N PRO A 229 7.65 1.30 -15.82
CA PRO A 229 7.21 0.55 -17.01
C PRO A 229 5.90 1.10 -17.59
N SER A 230 5.78 2.43 -17.72
CA SER A 230 4.64 3.05 -18.39
C SER A 230 4.71 2.77 -19.89
N GLN A 231 3.54 2.74 -20.55
CA GLN A 231 3.49 2.58 -22.01
C GLN A 231 4.38 3.59 -22.74
N GLN A 232 4.44 4.84 -22.25
CA GLN A 232 5.32 5.85 -22.81
C GLN A 232 6.79 5.42 -22.77
N ASN A 233 7.29 4.92 -21.63
CA ASN A 233 8.69 4.53 -21.52
C ASN A 233 9.00 3.25 -22.31
N THR A 234 8.08 2.30 -22.34
CA THR A 234 8.29 1.00 -23.00
C THR A 234 8.17 1.11 -24.52
N PHE A 235 7.22 1.89 -25.04
CA PHE A 235 7.05 2.08 -26.48
C PHE A 235 8.14 2.94 -27.12
N THR A 236 8.71 3.87 -26.37
CA THR A 236 9.81 4.74 -26.86
C THR A 236 11.19 4.08 -26.73
N GLY A 237 11.28 2.88 -26.13
CA GLY A 237 12.55 2.21 -25.86
C GLY A 237 13.36 2.85 -24.72
N LYS A 238 12.81 3.85 -24.03
CA LYS A 238 13.44 4.45 -22.83
C LYS A 238 13.63 3.43 -21.71
N LEU A 239 12.75 2.43 -21.65
CA LEU A 239 12.91 1.23 -20.84
C LEU A 239 12.69 0.00 -21.72
N THR A 240 13.67 -0.91 -21.76
CA THR A 240 13.55 -2.23 -22.40
C THR A 240 13.30 -3.31 -21.36
N GLU A 241 12.85 -4.50 -21.80
CA GLU A 241 12.64 -5.63 -20.88
C GLU A 241 13.96 -6.05 -20.22
N SER A 242 15.06 -6.12 -20.98
CA SER A 242 16.39 -6.45 -20.46
C SER A 242 16.89 -5.47 -19.40
N MET A 243 16.58 -4.19 -19.53
CA MET A 243 16.89 -3.16 -18.53
C MET A 243 16.11 -3.39 -17.24
N LEU A 244 14.81 -3.68 -17.34
CA LEU A 244 13.99 -3.96 -16.15
C LEU A 244 14.40 -5.28 -15.48
N ASP A 245 14.70 -6.30 -16.27
CA ASP A 245 15.21 -7.59 -15.78
C ASP A 245 16.51 -7.43 -15.02
N ALA A 246 17.45 -6.63 -15.54
CA ALA A 246 18.71 -6.35 -14.86
C ALA A 246 18.51 -5.69 -13.48
N VAL A 247 17.52 -4.80 -13.34
CA VAL A 247 17.17 -4.21 -12.03
C VAL A 247 16.71 -5.27 -11.03
N PHE A 248 15.87 -6.21 -11.45
CA PHE A 248 15.36 -7.26 -10.56
C PHE A 248 16.42 -8.33 -10.26
N THR A 249 17.24 -8.72 -11.24
CA THR A 249 18.40 -9.57 -11.00
C THR A 249 19.32 -8.94 -9.95
N ARG A 250 19.64 -7.65 -10.11
CA ARG A 250 20.45 -6.90 -9.15
C ARG A 250 19.82 -6.82 -7.76
N ALA A 251 18.50 -6.63 -7.68
CA ALA A 251 17.78 -6.62 -6.42
C ALA A 251 17.88 -7.98 -5.70
N CYS A 252 17.74 -9.09 -6.43
CA CYS A 252 17.89 -10.43 -5.89
C CYS A 252 19.32 -10.68 -5.37
N GLU A 253 20.35 -10.37 -6.17
CA GLU A 253 21.77 -10.49 -5.77
C GLU A 253 22.06 -9.78 -4.44
N LEU A 254 21.62 -8.52 -4.33
CA LEU A 254 21.81 -7.71 -3.13
C LEU A 254 21.05 -8.29 -1.93
N SER A 255 19.83 -8.78 -2.15
CA SER A 255 19.01 -9.34 -1.07
C SER A 255 19.58 -10.65 -0.52
N SER A 256 20.15 -11.50 -1.37
CA SER A 256 20.77 -12.77 -0.97
C SER A 256 22.04 -12.53 -0.17
N SER A 257 22.87 -11.54 -0.54
CA SER A 257 24.13 -11.23 0.15
C SER A 257 24.00 -10.77 1.61
N ARG A 258 22.78 -10.52 2.09
CA ARG A 258 22.46 -10.09 3.46
C ARG A 258 21.72 -11.14 4.28
N SER A 259 21.37 -12.27 3.66
CA SER A 259 20.70 -13.38 4.32
C SER A 259 21.70 -14.37 4.94
N ASP A 260 23.00 -14.19 4.67
CA ASP A 260 24.15 -14.87 5.27
C ASP A 260 24.76 -14.01 6.40
#